data_AF-A0A7J8LQV6-F1
#
_entry.id   AF-A0A7J8LQV6-F1
#
_cell.length_a   1.000
_cell.length_b   1.000
_cell.length_c   1.000
_cell.angle_alpha   90.00
_cell.angle_beta   90.00
_cell.angle_gamma   90.00
#
_symmetry.space_group_name_H-M   'P 1'
#
loop_
_entity.id
_entity.type
_entity.pdbx_description
1 polymer ?
#
loop_
_entity_poly.entity_id
_entity_poly.type
_entity_poly.pdbx_seq_one_letter_code
_entity_poly.pdbx_strand_id
1 'polypeptide(L)'
;VAELGNQLVGVIQGSIKLVTVHKPPNDLAKVGYILGLRVSSVYRRRGIGSSLVIKLEEWFIANDVDYAYMATEKDNKASVKLFVDRLSYVKFQTPTILVNPVSHRLSRISSNVELAKLKVEEAEAIYRKFMSSTEFFPIDIGNILRNKLSLGTWAAYPRGESWGGVPSSWAMLSVWNSGELFKLRLGNAPLSCLMYTKSSRLIEKLVPCVKLPCIPDFFRPFGFYFIYGVYREGPLSGKLVRTLCRFVHNMASKSKDCKVIVTEVGGSDTSRLHIPHWKSLSCPEDLWCIKGLKNEKKNSFRELTKTPPTRALFVDPRE
;
A
#
# COMPACT_ATOMS: atom_id res chain seq x y z
N VAL A 1 -14.21 -17.45 -11.58
CA VAL A 1 -15.39 -16.56 -11.53
C VAL A 1 -16.62 -17.34 -11.10
N ALA A 2 -17.73 -16.68 -10.76
CA ALA A 2 -19.02 -17.32 -10.47
C ALA A 2 -20.06 -16.85 -11.48
N GLU A 3 -20.75 -17.80 -12.10
CA GLU A 3 -21.74 -17.57 -13.14
C GLU A 3 -23.08 -18.23 -12.78
N LEU A 4 -24.18 -17.57 -13.12
CA LEU A 4 -25.53 -18.11 -12.94
C LEU A 4 -26.39 -17.67 -14.13
N GLY A 5 -26.94 -18.63 -14.88
CA GLY A 5 -27.77 -18.33 -16.05
C GLY A 5 -27.05 -17.46 -17.09
N ASN A 6 -25.79 -17.80 -17.41
CA ASN A 6 -24.90 -17.04 -18.30
C ASN A 6 -24.60 -15.59 -17.85
N GLN A 7 -24.83 -15.25 -16.58
CA GLN A 7 -24.47 -13.96 -16.01
C GLN A 7 -23.31 -14.09 -15.02
N LEU A 8 -22.32 -13.20 -15.13
CA LEU A 8 -21.24 -13.08 -14.16
C LEU A 8 -21.78 -12.46 -12.86
N VAL A 9 -21.91 -13.28 -11.81
CA VAL A 9 -22.49 -12.86 -10.51
C VAL A 9 -21.45 -12.64 -9.42
N GLY A 10 -20.21 -13.09 -9.63
CA GLY A 10 -19.10 -12.83 -8.72
C GLY A 10 -17.73 -13.11 -9.32
N VAL A 11 -16.72 -12.44 -8.77
CA VAL A 11 -15.32 -12.56 -9.16
C VAL A 11 -14.43 -12.55 -7.91
N ILE A 12 -13.32 -13.25 -8.02
CA ILE A 12 -12.22 -13.26 -7.06
C ILE A 12 -10.93 -13.38 -7.88
N GLN A 13 -9.87 -12.76 -7.42
CA GLN A 13 -8.53 -12.87 -7.97
C GLN A 13 -7.60 -13.43 -6.90
N GLY A 14 -6.60 -14.19 -7.33
CA GLY A 14 -5.51 -14.60 -6.46
C GLY A 14 -4.16 -14.31 -7.10
N SER A 15 -3.18 -14.00 -6.28
CA SER A 15 -1.77 -13.99 -6.67
C SER A 15 -0.98 -14.84 -5.68
N ILE A 16 0.17 -15.36 -6.12
CA ILE A 16 1.10 -16.08 -5.25
C ILE A 16 2.44 -15.37 -5.32
N LYS A 17 3.03 -15.13 -4.15
CA LYS A 17 4.35 -14.54 -4.01
C LYS A 17 5.18 -15.30 -2.97
N LEU A 18 6.49 -15.19 -3.11
CA LEU A 18 7.44 -15.70 -2.13
C LEU A 18 7.92 -14.53 -1.28
N VAL A 19 7.66 -14.60 0.03
CA VAL A 19 7.95 -13.50 0.96
C VAL A 19 8.63 -14.01 2.21
N THR A 20 9.18 -13.05 2.97
CA THR A 20 9.60 -13.33 4.34
C THR A 20 8.43 -13.25 5.32
N VAL A 21 8.39 -14.16 6.30
CA VAL A 21 7.28 -14.24 7.29
C VAL A 21 7.78 -14.28 8.74
N HIS A 22 9.02 -14.72 8.98
CA HIS A 22 9.61 -14.85 10.31
C HIS A 22 11.04 -14.29 10.38
N LYS A 23 11.62 -14.29 11.60
CA LYS A 23 13.07 -14.21 11.81
C LYS A 23 13.67 -15.62 11.75
N PRO A 24 14.98 -15.77 11.44
CA PRO A 24 15.63 -17.05 11.14
C PRO A 24 15.32 -18.16 12.15
N PRO A 25 15.23 -19.45 11.73
CA PRO A 25 15.74 -19.98 10.46
C PRO A 25 14.70 -20.24 9.34
N ASN A 26 13.39 -20.13 9.62
CA ASN A 26 12.33 -20.40 8.64
C ASN A 26 11.79 -19.10 8.01
N ASP A 27 12.65 -18.45 7.22
CA ASP A 27 12.40 -17.08 6.78
C ASP A 27 11.44 -16.98 5.61
N LEU A 28 11.21 -18.03 4.82
CA LEU A 28 10.47 -17.95 3.56
C LEU A 28 9.13 -18.67 3.62
N ALA A 29 8.12 -18.04 3.04
CA ALA A 29 6.83 -18.66 2.79
C ALA A 29 6.26 -18.29 1.43
N LYS A 30 5.62 -19.26 0.80
CA LYS A 30 4.77 -19.03 -0.37
C LYS A 30 3.42 -18.58 0.12
N VAL A 31 3.05 -17.34 -0.14
CA VAL A 31 1.80 -16.74 0.33
C VAL A 31 0.86 -16.46 -0.84
N GLY A 32 -0.40 -16.83 -0.67
CA GLY A 32 -1.49 -16.56 -1.60
C GLY A 32 -2.25 -15.33 -1.16
N TYR A 33 -2.31 -14.30 -2.01
CA TYR A 33 -3.09 -13.10 -1.72
C TYR A 33 -4.45 -13.16 -2.38
N ILE A 34 -5.51 -12.96 -1.59
CA ILE A 34 -6.89 -12.91 -2.05
C ILE A 34 -7.27 -11.48 -2.37
N LEU A 35 -7.56 -11.25 -3.65
CA LEU A 35 -7.75 -9.94 -4.25
C LEU A 35 -9.15 -9.80 -4.83
N GLY A 36 -9.70 -8.59 -4.76
CA GLY A 36 -10.83 -8.20 -5.60
C GLY A 36 -12.10 -9.04 -5.45
N LEU A 37 -12.35 -9.67 -4.29
CA LEU A 37 -13.57 -10.44 -4.07
C LEU A 37 -14.80 -9.52 -4.19
N ARG A 38 -15.62 -9.76 -5.21
CA ARG A 38 -16.87 -9.02 -5.45
C ARG A 38 -17.98 -9.99 -5.77
N VAL A 39 -19.14 -9.76 -5.16
CA VAL A 39 -20.39 -10.46 -5.46
C VAL A 39 -21.47 -9.41 -5.72
N SER A 40 -22.18 -9.57 -6.85
CA SER A 40 -23.30 -8.72 -7.23
C SER A 40 -24.32 -8.65 -6.09
N SER A 41 -24.82 -7.45 -5.80
CA SER A 41 -25.68 -7.18 -4.64
C SER A 41 -26.92 -8.07 -4.61
N VAL A 42 -27.54 -8.32 -5.77
CA VAL A 42 -28.74 -9.15 -5.95
C VAL A 42 -28.51 -10.63 -5.60
N TYR A 43 -27.25 -11.08 -5.69
CA TYR A 43 -26.86 -12.48 -5.45
C TYR A 43 -26.08 -12.68 -4.14
N ARG A 44 -25.97 -11.64 -3.30
CA ARG A 44 -25.33 -11.76 -1.98
C ARG A 44 -26.13 -12.70 -1.07
N ARG A 45 -25.45 -13.22 -0.05
CA ARG A 45 -26.01 -14.15 0.95
C ARG A 45 -26.47 -15.52 0.40
N ARG A 46 -26.07 -15.87 -0.83
CA ARG A 46 -26.32 -17.18 -1.45
C ARG A 46 -25.11 -18.12 -1.43
N GLY A 47 -24.13 -17.88 -0.55
CA GLY A 47 -22.91 -18.69 -0.47
C GLY A 47 -21.85 -18.45 -1.56
N ILE A 48 -22.14 -17.63 -2.58
CA ILE A 48 -21.22 -17.38 -3.71
C ILE A 48 -19.83 -16.91 -3.25
N GLY A 49 -19.78 -15.95 -2.32
CA GLY A 49 -18.52 -15.40 -1.82
C GLY A 49 -17.65 -16.46 -1.13
N SER A 50 -18.25 -17.32 -0.29
CA SER A 50 -17.54 -18.44 0.34
C SER A 50 -17.09 -19.47 -0.69
N SER A 51 -17.93 -19.83 -1.66
CA SER A 51 -17.56 -20.78 -2.70
C SER A 51 -16.38 -20.29 -3.55
N LEU A 52 -16.36 -18.98 -3.88
CA LEU A 52 -15.25 -18.37 -4.60
C LEU A 52 -13.93 -18.43 -3.80
N VAL A 53 -13.97 -18.12 -2.49
CA VAL A 53 -12.77 -18.18 -1.65
C VAL A 53 -12.30 -19.62 -1.49
N ILE A 54 -13.19 -20.57 -1.23
CA ILE A 54 -12.84 -22.00 -1.10
C ILE A 54 -12.17 -22.51 -2.38
N LYS A 55 -12.73 -22.19 -3.55
CA LYS A 55 -12.12 -22.57 -4.84
C LYS A 55 -10.75 -21.94 -5.06
N LEU A 56 -10.54 -20.71 -4.59
CA LEU A 56 -9.23 -20.08 -4.65
C LEU A 56 -8.24 -20.71 -3.65
N GLU A 57 -8.69 -21.08 -2.45
CA GLU A 57 -7.88 -21.82 -1.47
C GLU A 57 -7.46 -23.19 -2.01
N GLU A 58 -8.37 -23.93 -2.67
CA GLU A 58 -8.03 -25.18 -3.36
C GLU A 58 -6.92 -24.97 -4.40
N TRP A 59 -7.00 -23.90 -5.19
CA TRP A 59 -5.95 -23.54 -6.15
C TRP A 59 -4.62 -23.17 -5.45
N PHE A 60 -4.67 -22.44 -4.34
CA PHE A 60 -3.49 -22.15 -3.54
C PHE A 60 -2.84 -23.44 -2.98
N ILE A 61 -3.64 -24.36 -2.45
CA ILE A 61 -3.17 -25.66 -1.95
C ILE A 61 -2.52 -26.46 -3.08
N ALA A 62 -3.15 -26.53 -4.25
CA ALA A 62 -2.59 -27.20 -5.42
C ALA A 62 -1.27 -26.57 -5.91
N ASN A 63 -1.02 -25.31 -5.57
CA ASN A 63 0.22 -24.59 -5.87
C ASN A 63 1.19 -24.54 -4.69
N ASP A 64 1.03 -25.40 -3.68
CA ASP A 64 1.93 -25.51 -2.53
C ASP A 64 2.07 -24.20 -1.71
N VAL A 65 1.01 -23.39 -1.68
CA VAL A 65 0.96 -22.16 -0.87
C VAL A 65 0.87 -22.52 0.61
N ASP A 66 1.68 -21.87 1.43
CA ASP A 66 1.75 -22.08 2.88
C ASP A 66 0.62 -21.34 3.61
N TYR A 67 0.39 -20.09 3.22
CA TYR A 67 -0.57 -19.19 3.86
C TYR A 67 -1.41 -18.45 2.82
N ALA A 68 -2.72 -18.32 3.06
CA ALA A 68 -3.57 -17.39 2.35
C ALA A 68 -3.78 -16.14 3.20
N TYR A 69 -3.78 -14.95 2.60
CA TYR A 69 -4.13 -13.72 3.29
C TYR A 69 -5.02 -12.83 2.44
N MET A 70 -5.68 -11.87 3.10
CA MET A 70 -6.57 -10.89 2.50
C MET A 70 -6.49 -9.59 3.29
N ALA A 71 -6.86 -8.49 2.66
CA ALA A 71 -7.01 -7.18 3.30
C ALA A 71 -8.46 -6.71 3.18
N THR A 72 -8.96 -6.03 4.21
CA THR A 72 -10.28 -5.38 4.21
C THR A 72 -10.34 -4.29 5.26
N GLU A 73 -11.13 -3.25 5.00
CA GLU A 73 -11.44 -2.27 6.04
C GLU A 73 -12.09 -2.96 7.25
N LYS A 74 -11.67 -2.55 8.46
CA LYS A 74 -12.19 -3.09 9.73
C LYS A 74 -13.71 -3.01 9.85
N ASP A 75 -14.32 -1.99 9.27
CA ASP A 75 -15.77 -1.74 9.31
C ASP A 75 -16.54 -2.53 8.24
N ASN A 76 -15.86 -3.24 7.34
CA ASN A 76 -16.50 -4.13 6.37
C ASN A 76 -16.97 -5.43 7.06
N LYS A 77 -18.04 -5.32 7.86
CA LYS A 77 -18.62 -6.43 8.64
C LYS A 77 -18.93 -7.66 7.78
N ALA A 78 -19.29 -7.47 6.50
CA ALA A 78 -19.59 -8.59 5.61
C ALA A 78 -18.34 -9.40 5.25
N SER A 79 -17.24 -8.71 4.91
CA SER A 79 -15.95 -9.34 4.62
C SER A 79 -15.36 -9.98 5.89
N VAL A 80 -15.34 -9.26 7.00
CA VAL A 80 -14.83 -9.77 8.29
C VAL A 80 -15.55 -11.06 8.70
N LYS A 81 -16.89 -11.08 8.68
CA LYS A 81 -17.66 -12.29 9.02
C LYS A 81 -17.41 -13.45 8.05
N LEU A 82 -17.21 -13.17 6.76
CA LEU A 82 -16.91 -14.21 5.79
C LEU A 82 -15.57 -14.87 6.08
N PHE A 83 -14.52 -14.07 6.23
CA PHE A 83 -13.17 -14.60 6.36
C PHE A 83 -12.87 -15.10 7.77
N VAL A 84 -13.20 -14.33 8.80
CA VAL A 84 -12.89 -14.69 10.19
C VAL A 84 -13.84 -15.76 10.71
N ASP A 85 -15.15 -15.50 10.69
CA ASP A 85 -16.11 -16.39 11.35
C ASP A 85 -16.39 -17.66 10.55
N ARG A 86 -16.42 -17.57 9.21
CA ARG A 86 -16.81 -18.72 8.36
C ARG A 86 -15.65 -19.48 7.74
N LEU A 87 -14.57 -18.80 7.39
CA LEU A 87 -13.44 -19.41 6.68
C LEU A 87 -12.19 -19.58 7.55
N SER A 88 -12.31 -19.25 8.85
CA SER A 88 -11.29 -19.46 9.88
C SER A 88 -9.98 -18.71 9.62
N TYR A 89 -10.05 -17.55 8.99
CA TYR A 89 -8.92 -16.62 8.96
C TYR A 89 -8.77 -15.96 10.32
N VAL A 90 -7.55 -15.64 10.70
CA VAL A 90 -7.24 -14.90 11.92
C VAL A 90 -6.69 -13.54 11.56
N LYS A 91 -6.91 -12.56 12.44
CA LYS A 91 -6.34 -11.22 12.28
C LYS A 91 -4.82 -11.32 12.36
N PHE A 92 -4.14 -10.66 11.42
CA PHE A 92 -2.68 -10.71 11.27
C PHE A 92 -2.05 -9.35 11.49
N GLN A 93 -2.46 -8.37 10.69
CA GLN A 93 -1.88 -7.03 10.67
C GLN A 93 -2.99 -5.98 10.61
N THR A 94 -2.68 -4.78 11.13
CA THR A 94 -3.60 -3.62 11.06
C THR A 94 -2.88 -2.40 10.49
N PRO A 95 -2.51 -2.41 9.20
CA PRO A 95 -1.82 -1.29 8.60
C PRO A 95 -2.72 -0.06 8.47
N THR A 96 -2.09 1.07 8.20
CA THR A 96 -2.76 2.33 7.92
C THR A 96 -2.52 2.71 6.46
N ILE A 97 -3.61 2.96 5.72
CA ILE A 97 -3.55 3.52 4.37
C ILE A 97 -3.58 5.05 4.49
N LEU A 98 -2.52 5.69 4.05
CA LEU A 98 -2.32 7.13 4.07
C LEU A 98 -2.55 7.71 2.67
N VAL A 99 -3.54 8.60 2.53
CA VAL A 99 -3.87 9.24 1.26
C VAL A 99 -3.55 10.72 1.32
N ASN A 100 -2.74 11.19 0.38
CA ASN A 100 -2.34 12.58 0.24
C ASN A 100 -2.77 13.15 -1.11
N PRO A 101 -3.68 14.13 -1.16
CA PRO A 101 -4.06 14.76 -2.41
C PRO A 101 -2.91 15.52 -3.06
N VAL A 102 -2.88 15.47 -4.39
CA VAL A 102 -1.93 16.20 -5.23
C VAL A 102 -2.51 17.58 -5.53
N SER A 103 -1.82 18.63 -5.10
CA SER A 103 -2.19 20.03 -5.39
C SER A 103 -1.39 20.52 -6.58
N HIS A 104 -1.92 21.52 -7.27
CA HIS A 104 -1.22 22.22 -8.34
C HIS A 104 -0.01 23.03 -7.83
N ARG A 105 0.02 23.38 -6.54
CA ARG A 105 1.15 24.11 -5.95
C ARG A 105 2.31 23.18 -5.64
N LEU A 106 3.47 23.50 -6.20
CA LEU A 106 4.71 22.79 -5.89
C LEU A 106 5.12 23.02 -4.43
N SER A 107 5.49 21.93 -3.78
CA SER A 107 6.05 21.93 -2.44
C SER A 107 7.52 22.35 -2.49
N ARG A 108 7.90 23.32 -1.65
CA ARG A 108 9.31 23.70 -1.50
C ARG A 108 10.12 22.55 -0.87
N ILE A 109 11.20 22.18 -1.54
CA ILE A 109 12.21 21.24 -1.02
C ILE A 109 13.29 22.06 -0.31
N SER A 110 13.74 21.61 0.85
CA SER A 110 14.78 22.29 1.63
C SER A 110 16.10 22.29 0.87
N SER A 111 16.82 23.41 0.86
CA SER A 111 18.17 23.48 0.31
C SER A 111 19.17 22.68 1.14
N ASN A 112 18.85 22.29 2.38
CA ASN A 112 19.76 21.55 3.26
C ASN A 112 19.69 20.03 3.06
N VAL A 113 18.95 19.57 2.05
CA VAL A 113 18.76 18.14 1.74
C VAL A 113 19.21 17.89 0.32
N GLU A 114 19.91 16.78 0.11
CA GLU A 114 20.21 16.23 -1.20
C GLU A 114 19.26 15.07 -1.51
N LEU A 115 18.91 14.94 -2.79
CA LEU A 115 18.05 13.89 -3.31
C LEU A 115 18.80 13.14 -4.40
N ALA A 116 19.00 11.84 -4.21
CA ALA A 116 19.65 10.98 -5.18
C ALA A 116 18.63 9.96 -5.72
N LYS A 117 18.54 9.83 -7.05
CA LYS A 117 17.85 8.71 -7.67
C LYS A 117 18.82 7.54 -7.71
N LEU A 118 18.47 6.43 -7.07
CA LEU A 118 19.34 5.26 -6.98
C LEU A 118 19.26 4.42 -8.25
N LYS A 119 20.35 3.71 -8.54
CA LYS A 119 20.30 2.61 -9.53
C LYS A 119 19.47 1.47 -8.96
N VAL A 120 18.88 0.66 -9.84
CA VAL A 120 17.98 -0.43 -9.40
C VAL A 120 18.73 -1.46 -8.56
N GLU A 121 19.96 -1.79 -8.95
CA GLU A 121 20.82 -2.76 -8.27
C GLU A 121 21.21 -2.26 -6.87
N GLU A 122 21.46 -0.96 -6.73
CA GLU A 122 21.78 -0.31 -5.48
C GLU A 122 20.56 -0.28 -4.54
N ALA A 123 19.40 0.13 -5.05
CA ALA A 123 18.14 0.10 -4.30
C ALA A 123 17.79 -1.31 -3.83
N GLU A 124 17.94 -2.32 -4.70
CA GLU A 124 17.73 -3.73 -4.37
C GLU A 124 18.63 -4.18 -3.21
N ALA A 125 19.94 -3.87 -3.28
CA ALA A 125 20.89 -4.23 -2.23
C ALA A 125 20.53 -3.60 -0.87
N ILE A 126 20.13 -2.32 -0.87
CA ILE A 126 19.72 -1.61 0.35
C ILE A 126 18.44 -2.21 0.92
N TYR A 127 17.42 -2.45 0.09
CA TYR A 127 16.18 -3.08 0.54
C TYR A 127 16.42 -4.45 1.16
N ARG A 128 17.25 -5.29 0.52
CA ARG A 128 17.62 -6.61 1.09
C ARG A 128 18.38 -6.47 2.40
N LYS A 129 19.30 -5.51 2.50
CA LYS A 129 20.09 -5.29 3.72
C LYS A 129 19.22 -4.86 4.91
N PHE A 130 18.30 -3.93 4.69
CA PHE A 130 17.61 -3.25 5.78
C PHE A 130 16.16 -3.67 5.99
N MET A 131 15.51 -4.25 4.98
CA MET A 131 14.08 -4.61 5.04
C MET A 131 13.80 -6.10 4.85
N SER A 132 14.80 -6.96 4.61
CA SER A 132 14.59 -8.41 4.45
C SER A 132 13.92 -9.07 5.65
N SER A 133 14.17 -8.58 6.85
CA SER A 133 13.55 -9.06 8.09
C SER A 133 12.16 -8.49 8.35
N THR A 134 11.65 -7.62 7.47
CA THR A 134 10.29 -7.06 7.55
C THR A 134 9.29 -8.11 7.11
N GLU A 135 8.16 -8.22 7.81
CA GLU A 135 7.09 -9.13 7.41
C GLU A 135 6.62 -8.81 5.97
N PHE A 136 6.42 -9.88 5.20
CA PHE A 136 5.94 -9.86 3.82
C PHE A 136 6.91 -9.22 2.81
N PHE A 137 8.20 -9.10 3.15
CA PHE A 137 9.20 -8.61 2.21
C PHE A 137 9.34 -9.55 1.00
N PRO A 138 9.18 -9.05 -0.23
CA PRO A 138 9.22 -9.87 -1.44
C PRO A 138 10.64 -10.30 -1.79
N ILE A 139 10.86 -11.60 -1.99
CA ILE A 139 12.18 -12.13 -2.37
C ILE A 139 12.62 -11.64 -3.74
N ASP A 140 11.65 -11.32 -4.60
CA ASP A 140 11.83 -10.78 -5.94
C ASP A 140 11.75 -9.24 -6.00
N ILE A 141 12.10 -8.52 -4.92
CA ILE A 141 12.11 -7.05 -4.87
C ILE A 141 12.79 -6.40 -6.09
N GLY A 142 13.85 -7.02 -6.64
CA GLY A 142 14.48 -6.56 -7.88
C GLY A 142 13.53 -6.49 -9.08
N ASN A 143 12.61 -7.44 -9.21
CA ASN A 143 11.60 -7.46 -10.28
C ASN A 143 10.56 -6.35 -10.09
N ILE A 144 10.20 -6.04 -8.84
CA ILE A 144 9.35 -4.89 -8.53
C ILE A 144 10.05 -3.60 -8.96
N LEU A 145 11.32 -3.43 -8.59
CA LEU A 145 12.08 -2.21 -8.91
C LEU A 145 12.33 -2.03 -10.41
N ARG A 146 12.53 -3.11 -11.17
CA ARG A 146 12.70 -3.11 -12.64
C ARG A 146 11.39 -2.96 -13.42
N ASN A 147 10.24 -3.06 -12.76
CA ASN A 147 8.96 -2.97 -13.46
C ASN A 147 8.78 -1.57 -14.07
N LYS A 148 8.22 -1.49 -15.29
CA LYS A 148 7.92 -0.21 -15.97
C LYS A 148 7.04 0.75 -15.16
N LEU A 149 6.25 0.22 -14.22
CA LEU A 149 5.39 1.00 -13.34
C LEU A 149 6.15 1.56 -12.12
N SER A 150 7.31 1.01 -11.80
CA SER A 150 8.23 1.60 -10.82
C SER A 150 8.89 2.82 -11.45
N LEU A 151 8.57 4.02 -10.94
CA LEU A 151 9.14 5.27 -11.42
C LEU A 151 10.60 5.44 -10.96
N GLY A 152 10.98 4.71 -9.90
CA GLY A 152 12.31 4.67 -9.34
C GLY A 152 12.31 4.64 -7.81
N THR A 153 13.53 4.68 -7.28
CA THR A 153 13.83 4.76 -5.85
C THR A 153 14.67 6.00 -5.60
N TRP A 154 14.32 6.76 -4.56
CA TRP A 154 15.04 7.97 -4.19
C TRP A 154 15.49 7.89 -2.74
N ALA A 155 16.71 8.35 -2.52
CA ALA A 155 17.28 8.60 -1.22
C ALA A 155 17.31 10.09 -0.92
N ALA A 156 17.12 10.43 0.35
CA ALA A 156 17.31 11.78 0.89
C ALA A 156 18.28 11.75 2.06
N TYR A 157 19.23 12.67 2.09
CA TYR A 157 20.24 12.81 3.13
C TYR A 157 20.65 14.30 3.30
N PRO A 158 21.27 14.69 4.44
CA PRO A 158 21.75 16.05 4.65
C PRO A 158 22.74 16.48 3.56
N ARG A 159 22.62 17.75 3.11
CA ARG A 159 23.56 18.31 2.13
C ARG A 159 24.99 18.31 2.66
N GLY A 160 25.94 17.97 1.79
CA GLY A 160 27.37 17.92 2.14
C GLY A 160 27.83 16.57 2.70
N GLU A 161 26.91 15.63 2.95
CA GLU A 161 27.25 14.23 3.19
C GLU A 161 27.27 13.46 1.87
N SER A 162 27.98 12.34 1.81
CA SER A 162 28.01 11.49 0.61
C SER A 162 27.18 10.23 0.84
N TRP A 163 26.36 9.87 -0.15
CA TRP A 163 25.61 8.62 -0.12
C TRP A 163 26.52 7.38 -0.01
N GLY A 164 27.71 7.43 -0.64
CA GLY A 164 28.71 6.36 -0.57
C GLY A 164 29.42 6.21 0.79
N GLY A 165 29.30 7.18 1.69
CA GLY A 165 29.91 7.17 3.02
C GLY A 165 28.98 6.76 4.16
N VAL A 166 27.75 6.29 3.87
CA VAL A 166 26.64 6.09 4.83
C VAL A 166 26.34 7.38 5.61
N PRO A 167 25.35 8.16 5.16
CA PRO A 167 24.97 9.41 5.82
C PRO A 167 24.58 9.25 7.29
N SER A 168 24.79 10.30 8.09
CA SER A 168 24.42 10.38 9.51
C SER A 168 22.90 10.26 9.74
N SER A 169 22.13 10.66 8.74
CA SER A 169 20.69 10.45 8.66
C SER A 169 20.28 10.28 7.21
N TRP A 170 19.44 9.31 6.93
CA TRP A 170 18.92 9.12 5.59
C TRP A 170 17.50 8.56 5.59
N ALA A 171 16.84 8.71 4.45
CA ALA A 171 15.58 8.06 4.17
C ALA A 171 15.57 7.61 2.71
N MET A 172 14.79 6.57 2.42
CA MET A 172 14.62 6.03 1.08
C MET A 172 13.17 5.63 0.88
N LEU A 173 12.66 5.82 -0.33
CA LEU A 173 11.38 5.26 -0.76
C LEU A 173 11.37 5.00 -2.26
N SER A 174 10.44 4.14 -2.68
CA SER A 174 10.16 3.87 -4.08
C SER A 174 8.75 4.34 -4.45
N VAL A 175 8.53 4.62 -5.74
CA VAL A 175 7.25 5.13 -6.24
C VAL A 175 6.75 4.27 -7.39
N TRP A 176 5.52 3.82 -7.28
CA TRP A 176 4.80 3.04 -8.28
C TRP A 176 3.68 3.85 -8.92
N ASN A 177 3.52 3.76 -10.24
CA ASN A 177 2.47 4.45 -10.99
C ASN A 177 1.24 3.57 -11.19
N SER A 178 0.39 3.48 -10.17
CA SER A 178 -0.88 2.75 -10.26
C SER A 178 -1.86 3.37 -11.26
N GLY A 179 -1.68 4.64 -11.60
CA GLY A 179 -2.51 5.35 -12.58
C GLY A 179 -2.42 4.81 -14.01
N GLU A 180 -1.39 4.03 -14.36
CA GLU A 180 -1.29 3.33 -15.66
C GLU A 180 -2.06 2.01 -15.68
N LEU A 181 -2.37 1.43 -14.51
CA LEU A 181 -3.09 0.18 -14.40
C LEU A 181 -4.61 0.40 -14.37
N PHE A 182 -5.06 1.33 -13.53
CA PHE A 182 -6.48 1.66 -13.42
C PHE A 182 -6.68 3.09 -12.94
N LYS A 183 -7.89 3.60 -13.19
CA LYS A 183 -8.30 4.93 -12.72
C LYS A 183 -9.38 4.76 -11.65
N LEU A 184 -9.30 5.60 -10.63
CA LEU A 184 -10.28 5.74 -9.58
C LEU A 184 -11.29 6.81 -9.93
N ARG A 185 -12.51 6.67 -9.42
CA ARG A 185 -13.54 7.70 -9.45
C ARG A 185 -14.36 7.60 -8.18
N LEU A 186 -14.52 8.72 -7.48
CA LEU A 186 -15.41 8.81 -6.34
C LEU A 186 -16.86 8.82 -6.84
N GLY A 187 -17.57 7.72 -6.59
CA GLY A 187 -19.01 7.61 -6.84
C GLY A 187 -19.83 8.08 -5.64
N ASN A 188 -21.07 8.50 -5.89
CA ASN A 188 -22.09 8.80 -4.86
C ASN A 188 -21.68 9.83 -3.78
N ALA A 189 -20.81 10.80 -4.09
CA ALA A 189 -20.52 11.86 -3.13
C ALA A 189 -21.72 12.83 -3.00
N PRO A 190 -22.02 13.34 -1.80
CA PRO A 190 -23.07 14.34 -1.59
C PRO A 190 -22.84 15.60 -2.45
N LEU A 191 -23.91 16.25 -2.89
CA LEU A 191 -23.85 17.51 -3.67
C LEU A 191 -23.02 18.60 -2.96
N SER A 192 -23.06 18.64 -1.63
CA SER A 192 -22.25 19.56 -0.82
C SER A 192 -20.75 19.36 -1.00
N CYS A 193 -20.29 18.11 -1.14
CA CYS A 193 -18.89 17.78 -1.43
C CYS A 193 -18.50 18.26 -2.83
N LEU A 194 -19.37 18.05 -3.83
CA LEU A 194 -19.17 18.55 -5.19
C LEU A 194 -19.05 20.09 -5.21
N MET A 195 -19.91 20.79 -4.46
CA MET A 195 -19.87 22.25 -4.39
C MET A 195 -18.61 22.76 -3.67
N TYR A 196 -18.19 22.10 -2.59
CA TYR A 196 -16.95 22.43 -1.87
C TYR A 196 -15.69 22.24 -2.72
N THR A 197 -15.61 21.15 -3.50
CA THR A 197 -14.46 20.93 -4.42
C THR A 197 -14.40 22.00 -5.51
N LYS A 198 -15.55 22.41 -6.07
CA LYS A 198 -15.62 23.49 -7.07
C LYS A 198 -15.24 24.84 -6.49
N SER A 199 -15.75 25.20 -5.30
CA SER A 199 -15.47 26.48 -4.67
C SER A 199 -14.03 26.60 -4.19
N SER A 200 -13.46 25.55 -3.58
CA SER A 200 -12.05 25.54 -3.14
C SER A 200 -11.06 25.75 -4.28
N ARG A 201 -11.34 25.21 -5.48
CA ARG A 201 -10.54 25.43 -6.69
C ARG A 201 -10.62 26.86 -7.21
N LEU A 202 -11.80 27.47 -7.15
CA LEU A 202 -11.98 28.88 -7.54
C LEU A 202 -11.23 29.79 -6.58
N ILE A 203 -11.30 29.53 -5.28
CA ILE A 203 -10.56 30.28 -4.25
C ILE A 203 -9.05 30.16 -4.45
N GLU A 204 -8.52 28.98 -4.79
CA GLU A 204 -7.09 28.83 -5.10
C GLU A 204 -6.65 29.64 -6.32
N LYS A 205 -7.48 29.71 -7.36
CA LYS A 205 -7.19 30.54 -8.55
C LYS A 205 -7.24 32.03 -8.26
N LEU A 206 -8.18 32.46 -7.41
CA LEU A 206 -8.45 33.88 -7.16
C LEU A 206 -7.62 34.45 -5.99
N VAL A 207 -7.22 33.62 -5.03
CA VAL A 207 -6.49 34.06 -3.82
C VAL A 207 -5.32 33.10 -3.53
N PRO A 208 -4.20 33.18 -4.28
CA PRO A 208 -3.06 32.28 -4.13
C PRO A 208 -2.41 32.31 -2.73
N CYS A 209 -2.60 33.41 -2.00
CA CYS A 209 -2.06 33.65 -0.67
C CYS A 209 -2.80 32.86 0.43
N VAL A 210 -4.02 32.37 0.17
CA VAL A 210 -4.76 31.55 1.13
C VAL A 210 -4.32 30.09 0.99
N LYS A 211 -3.70 29.56 2.06
CA LYS A 211 -3.26 28.16 2.17
C LYS A 211 -4.44 27.21 2.39
N LEU A 212 -5.49 27.30 1.56
CA LEU A 212 -6.58 26.34 1.62
C LEU A 212 -6.09 24.99 1.05
N PRO A 213 -6.36 23.87 1.75
CA PRO A 213 -6.18 22.54 1.19
C PRO A 213 -7.12 22.36 -0.01
N CYS A 214 -6.60 22.47 -1.24
CA CYS A 214 -7.40 22.23 -2.44
C CYS A 214 -7.67 20.73 -2.58
N ILE A 215 -8.94 20.36 -2.66
CA ILE A 215 -9.34 19.00 -2.98
C ILE A 215 -9.30 18.82 -4.50
N PRO A 216 -8.55 17.86 -5.04
CA PRO A 216 -8.62 17.50 -6.46
C PRO A 216 -10.04 17.04 -6.84
N ASP A 217 -10.33 17.05 -8.13
CA ASP A 217 -11.58 16.53 -8.66
C ASP A 217 -11.45 15.02 -8.73
N PHE A 218 -12.07 14.38 -7.75
CA PHE A 218 -12.17 12.94 -7.67
C PHE A 218 -13.40 12.38 -8.41
N PHE A 219 -14.24 13.24 -9.00
CA PHE A 219 -15.45 12.83 -9.73
C PHE A 219 -15.16 12.41 -11.17
N ARG A 220 -14.04 12.84 -11.72
CA ARG A 220 -13.50 12.34 -13.00
C ARG A 220 -12.50 11.22 -12.74
N PRO A 221 -12.33 10.26 -13.68
CA PRO A 221 -11.30 9.23 -13.56
C PRO A 221 -9.92 9.84 -13.28
N PHE A 222 -9.26 9.37 -12.22
CA PHE A 222 -7.93 9.83 -11.82
C PHE A 222 -7.01 8.67 -11.45
N GLY A 223 -5.71 8.86 -11.68
CA GLY A 223 -4.67 7.91 -11.24
C GLY A 223 -4.09 8.30 -9.89
N PHE A 224 -3.25 7.42 -9.36
CA PHE A 224 -2.48 7.68 -8.15
C PHE A 224 -1.08 7.09 -8.23
N TYR A 225 -0.19 7.67 -7.43
CA TYR A 225 1.13 7.08 -7.17
C TYR A 225 1.08 6.36 -5.84
N PHE A 226 1.63 5.15 -5.79
CA PHE A 226 1.79 4.40 -4.57
C PHE A 226 3.25 4.46 -4.11
N ILE A 227 3.48 5.01 -2.92
CA ILE A 227 4.79 5.02 -2.27
C ILE A 227 4.92 3.72 -1.47
N TYR A 228 6.01 2.99 -1.72
CA TYR A 228 6.32 1.72 -1.07
C TYR A 228 7.78 1.66 -0.63
N GLY A 229 8.10 0.71 0.25
CA GLY A 229 9.45 0.52 0.78
C GLY A 229 10.00 1.78 1.45
N VAL A 230 9.20 2.42 2.30
CA VAL A 230 9.64 3.59 3.08
C VAL A 230 10.61 3.10 4.15
N TYR A 231 11.87 3.51 4.04
CA TYR A 231 12.92 3.22 5.01
C TYR A 231 13.54 4.53 5.51
N ARG A 232 13.99 4.54 6.76
CA ARG A 232 14.58 5.74 7.38
C ARG A 232 15.53 5.36 8.52
N GLU A 233 16.64 6.07 8.64
CA GLU A 233 17.67 5.84 9.66
C GLU A 233 18.30 7.16 10.11
N GLY A 234 18.61 7.28 11.41
CA GLY A 234 19.21 8.47 12.02
C GLY A 234 18.21 9.51 12.54
N PRO A 235 18.69 10.51 13.31
CA PRO A 235 17.86 11.48 14.03
C PRO A 235 17.04 12.42 13.14
N LEU A 236 17.53 12.76 11.93
CA LEU A 236 16.84 13.65 11.00
C LEU A 236 15.97 12.91 9.98
N SER A 237 15.95 11.58 10.04
CA SER A 237 15.31 10.68 9.08
C SER A 237 13.83 10.99 8.82
N GLY A 238 13.06 11.37 9.84
CA GLY A 238 11.67 11.78 9.68
C GLY A 238 11.48 13.06 8.85
N LYS A 239 12.40 14.03 8.95
CA LYS A 239 12.39 15.23 8.10
C LYS A 239 12.75 14.87 6.64
N LEU A 240 13.62 13.89 6.46
CA LEU A 240 14.03 13.39 5.15
C LEU A 240 12.88 12.63 4.47
N VAL A 241 12.15 11.76 5.18
CA VAL A 241 10.90 11.13 4.69
C VAL A 241 9.90 12.19 4.24
N ARG A 242 9.65 13.22 5.06
CA ARG A 242 8.74 14.31 4.69
C ARG A 242 9.21 15.05 3.43
N THR A 243 10.51 15.19 3.24
CA THR A 243 11.11 15.82 2.06
C THR A 243 10.93 14.95 0.82
N LEU A 244 11.13 13.63 0.93
CA LEU A 244 10.83 12.67 -0.14
C LEU A 244 9.34 12.70 -0.52
N CYS A 245 8.41 12.71 0.45
CA CYS A 245 6.98 12.83 0.15
C CYS A 245 6.63 14.12 -0.62
N ARG A 246 7.28 15.26 -0.29
CA ARG A 246 7.13 16.52 -1.04
C ARG A 246 7.70 16.42 -2.44
N PHE A 247 8.83 15.73 -2.61
CA PHE A 247 9.40 15.45 -3.91
C PHE A 247 8.45 14.60 -4.77
N VAL A 248 7.87 13.52 -4.23
CA VAL A 248 6.88 12.70 -4.93
C VAL A 248 5.62 13.51 -5.25
N HIS A 249 5.18 14.41 -4.38
CA HIS A 249 4.08 15.34 -4.67
C HIS A 249 4.39 16.26 -5.85
N ASN A 250 5.61 16.80 -5.93
CA ASN A 250 6.06 17.58 -7.07
C ASN A 250 6.16 16.75 -8.36
N MET A 251 6.49 15.46 -8.27
CA MET A 251 6.43 14.55 -9.42
C MET A 251 5.00 14.29 -9.87
N ALA A 252 4.11 14.01 -8.91
CA ALA A 252 2.70 13.72 -9.18
C ALA A 252 1.95 14.92 -9.74
N SER A 253 2.23 16.14 -9.27
CA SER A 253 1.61 17.38 -9.77
C SER A 253 1.97 17.70 -11.22
N LYS A 254 3.10 17.21 -11.71
CA LYS A 254 3.49 17.28 -13.14
C LYS A 254 2.82 16.21 -14.00
N SER A 255 2.26 15.17 -13.40
CA SER A 255 1.49 14.15 -14.10
C SER A 255 0.08 14.67 -14.38
N LYS A 256 -0.41 14.41 -15.60
CA LYS A 256 -1.77 14.84 -16.01
C LYS A 256 -2.85 14.16 -15.18
N ASP A 257 -2.65 12.88 -14.87
CA ASP A 257 -3.70 12.02 -14.33
C ASP A 257 -3.56 11.73 -12.84
N CYS A 258 -2.38 11.91 -12.25
CA CYS A 258 -2.16 11.60 -10.84
C CYS A 258 -2.78 12.67 -9.93
N LYS A 259 -3.78 12.29 -9.13
CA LYS A 259 -4.48 13.21 -8.21
C LYS A 259 -4.29 12.88 -6.74
N VAL A 260 -3.83 11.69 -6.41
CA VAL A 260 -3.51 11.31 -5.04
C VAL A 260 -2.21 10.52 -4.99
N ILE A 261 -1.55 10.60 -3.84
CA ILE A 261 -0.42 9.76 -3.47
C ILE A 261 -0.92 8.88 -2.33
N VAL A 262 -0.68 7.59 -2.43
CA VAL A 262 -1.10 6.60 -1.45
C VAL A 262 0.15 5.93 -0.90
N THR A 263 0.15 5.62 0.38
CA THR A 263 1.14 4.72 0.97
C THR A 263 0.48 3.96 2.09
N GLU A 264 0.94 2.74 2.31
CA GLU A 264 0.48 1.90 3.39
C GLU A 264 1.66 1.60 4.31
N VAL A 265 1.43 1.78 5.61
CA VAL A 265 2.46 1.61 6.66
C VAL A 265 1.91 0.74 7.77
N GLY A 266 2.79 0.04 8.49
CA GLY A 266 2.38 -0.75 9.66
C GLY A 266 1.68 0.12 10.70
N GLY A 267 0.68 -0.44 11.42
CA GLY A 267 -0.16 0.33 12.35
C GLY A 267 0.62 1.03 13.47
N SER A 268 1.75 0.44 13.89
CA SER A 268 2.65 0.98 14.92
C SER A 268 3.87 1.72 14.35
N ASP A 269 3.90 1.99 13.03
CA ASP A 269 5.02 2.65 12.40
C ASP A 269 5.02 4.16 12.68
N THR A 270 6.08 4.61 13.34
CA THR A 270 6.33 6.03 13.62
C THR A 270 6.55 6.86 12.35
N SER A 271 6.84 6.22 11.21
CA SER A 271 6.96 6.87 9.90
C SER A 271 5.66 7.57 9.49
N ARG A 272 4.50 7.10 9.96
CA ARG A 272 3.19 7.75 9.76
C ARG A 272 3.18 9.23 10.17
N LEU A 273 3.94 9.62 11.20
CA LEU A 273 4.03 11.00 11.69
C LEU A 273 4.71 11.95 10.69
N HIS A 274 5.51 11.39 9.79
CA HIS A 274 6.35 12.13 8.85
C HIS A 274 5.74 12.18 7.44
N ILE A 275 4.78 11.31 7.14
CA ILE A 275 4.11 11.21 5.85
C ILE A 275 2.90 12.16 5.82
N PRO A 276 2.89 13.19 4.94
CA PRO A 276 1.72 14.04 4.74
C PRO A 276 0.52 13.22 4.25
N HIS A 277 -0.65 13.41 4.84
CA HIS A 277 -1.89 12.73 4.44
C HIS A 277 -3.12 13.50 4.95
N TRP A 278 -4.29 13.20 4.41
CA TRP A 278 -5.58 13.70 4.87
C TRP A 278 -6.38 12.62 5.58
N LYS A 279 -6.65 12.85 6.87
CA LYS A 279 -7.36 11.90 7.73
C LYS A 279 -8.72 11.45 7.18
N SER A 280 -9.45 12.31 6.47
CA SER A 280 -10.75 11.98 5.89
C SER A 280 -10.70 11.08 4.65
N LEU A 281 -9.53 10.99 4.00
CA LEU A 281 -9.30 10.12 2.84
C LEU A 281 -8.48 8.87 3.18
N SER A 282 -7.75 8.92 4.30
CA SER A 282 -6.96 7.81 4.83
C SER A 282 -7.82 6.77 5.55
N CYS A 283 -7.40 5.51 5.51
CA CYS A 283 -7.95 4.45 6.36
C CYS A 283 -7.04 4.29 7.59
N PRO A 284 -7.51 4.61 8.81
CA PRO A 284 -6.68 4.53 10.01
C PRO A 284 -6.28 3.10 10.39
N GLU A 285 -7.18 2.15 10.14
CA GLU A 285 -7.04 0.73 10.46
C GLU A 285 -7.63 -0.11 9.33
N ASP A 286 -6.78 -0.50 8.38
CA ASP A 286 -7.08 -1.61 7.50
C ASP A 286 -6.84 -2.92 8.25
N LEU A 287 -7.54 -4.00 7.89
CA LEU A 287 -7.42 -5.29 8.56
C LEU A 287 -6.92 -6.34 7.58
N TRP A 288 -5.72 -6.85 7.85
CA TRP A 288 -5.19 -8.00 7.17
C TRP A 288 -5.50 -9.26 7.97
N CYS A 289 -6.05 -10.25 7.29
CA CYS A 289 -6.35 -11.56 7.87
C CYS A 289 -5.56 -12.65 7.13
N ILE A 290 -5.11 -13.66 7.87
CA ILE A 290 -4.28 -14.75 7.36
C ILE A 290 -4.84 -16.11 7.77
N LYS A 291 -4.59 -17.14 6.97
CA LYS A 291 -4.97 -18.53 7.22
C LYS A 291 -3.83 -19.45 6.79
N GLY A 292 -3.42 -20.36 7.67
CA GLY A 292 -2.52 -21.45 7.31
C GLY A 292 -3.26 -22.48 6.44
N LEU A 293 -2.70 -22.77 5.26
CA LEU A 293 -3.25 -23.78 4.35
C LEU A 293 -2.58 -25.15 4.55
N LYS A 294 -1.33 -25.19 5.02
CA LYS A 294 -0.61 -26.43 5.33
C LYS A 294 -0.71 -26.80 6.81
N ASN A 295 -1.07 -28.06 7.09
CA ASN A 295 -1.15 -28.59 8.45
C ASN A 295 0.21 -28.67 9.16
N GLU A 296 1.30 -28.88 8.41
CA GLU A 296 2.66 -29.04 8.95
C GLU A 296 3.23 -27.72 9.52
N LYS A 297 2.70 -26.58 9.10
CA LYS A 297 3.10 -25.24 9.55
C LYS A 297 2.19 -24.67 10.66
N LYS A 298 1.43 -25.52 11.36
CA LYS A 298 0.52 -25.08 12.46
C LYS A 298 1.26 -24.38 13.61
N ASN A 299 2.45 -24.87 13.97
CA ASN A 299 3.24 -24.26 15.06
C ASN A 299 3.81 -22.90 14.64
N SER A 300 4.41 -22.79 13.44
CA SER A 300 4.90 -21.51 12.92
C SER A 300 3.78 -20.50 12.69
N PHE A 301 2.60 -20.95 12.23
CA PHE A 301 1.41 -20.10 12.12
C PHE A 301 0.94 -19.56 13.48
N ARG A 302 0.96 -20.41 14.52
CA ARG A 302 0.60 -20.00 15.88
C ARG A 302 1.61 -19.00 16.44
N GLU A 303 2.89 -19.13 16.11
CA GLU A 303 3.91 -18.13 16.46
C GLU A 303 3.73 -16.82 15.69
N LEU A 304 3.47 -16.90 14.37
CA LEU A 304 3.21 -15.73 13.52
C LEU A 304 2.07 -14.86 14.06
N THR A 305 1.00 -15.52 14.50
CA THR A 305 -0.24 -14.86 14.94
C THR A 305 -0.20 -14.43 16.41
N LYS A 306 0.76 -14.93 17.19
CA LYS A 306 1.00 -14.52 18.59
C LYS A 306 2.08 -13.48 18.74
N THR A 307 3.04 -13.43 17.82
CA THR A 307 4.09 -12.42 17.83
C THR A 307 3.43 -11.07 17.60
N PRO A 308 3.70 -10.06 18.45
CA PRO A 308 3.21 -8.71 18.18
C PRO A 308 3.63 -8.30 16.77
N PRO A 309 2.71 -7.72 15.96
CA PRO A 309 3.04 -7.20 14.65
C PRO A 309 4.38 -6.47 14.65
N THR A 310 5.28 -6.82 13.72
CA THR A 310 6.51 -6.05 13.61
C THR A 310 6.16 -4.59 13.29
N ARG A 311 7.01 -3.66 13.75
CA ARG A 311 6.74 -2.22 13.56
C ARG A 311 6.69 -1.80 12.09
N ALA A 312 7.29 -2.60 11.20
CA ALA A 312 7.39 -2.33 9.78
C ALA A 312 6.66 -3.43 8.99
N LEU A 313 5.97 -3.04 7.93
CA LEU A 313 5.32 -3.94 6.98
C LEU A 313 5.78 -3.53 5.59
N PHE A 314 6.21 -4.49 4.77
CA PHE A 314 6.50 -4.20 3.37
C PHE A 314 5.26 -4.51 2.53
N VAL A 315 4.66 -3.46 1.95
CA VAL A 315 3.53 -3.61 1.03
C VAL A 315 4.05 -3.68 -0.39
N ASP A 316 3.74 -4.77 -1.08
CA ASP A 316 4.10 -4.99 -2.47
C ASP A 316 3.22 -4.10 -3.36
N PRO A 317 3.78 -3.20 -4.19
CA PRO A 317 3.00 -2.26 -5.00
C PRO A 317 2.24 -2.93 -6.16
N ARG A 318 2.44 -4.24 -6.40
CA ARG A 318 1.71 -5.02 -7.40
C ARG A 318 0.32 -5.46 -6.91
N GLU A 319 0.03 -5.25 -5.64
CA GLU A 319 -1.19 -5.62 -4.93
C GLU A 319 -2.34 -4.61 -5.06
#